data_AF-A0A6N7P3A2-F1
#
_entry.id   AF-A0A6N7P3A2-F1
#
_cell.length_a   1.000
_cell.length_b   1.000
_cell.length_c   1.000
_cell.angle_alpha   90.00
_cell.angle_beta   90.00
_cell.angle_gamma   90.00
#
_symmetry.space_group_name_H-M   'P 1'
#
loop_
_entity.id
_entity.type
_entity.pdbx_description
1 polymer ?
#
loop_
_entity_poly.entity_id
_entity_poly.type
_entity_poly.pdbx_seq_one_letter_code
_entity_poly.pdbx_strand_id
1 'polypeptide(L)'
;MIRTSLLIGAITLLCTSCSKKGQPVEKPRFTSLTVNTITVDSLLLKIETNNATLINSMVSPGSKVVAEINYTDPAQRVRITDLHTNRVMLDTLLQYSTTAINKFNFIQPGAGADLVWLGPPVNETTPPTGKMKIAVLYVQNSMPDEVKVVVENSESGQSNLDYAPADSFLLKKGHLSPFFPGWAGPVPKKPRLKVYTSNAARTLIADLSSNLFYDAIEGFSFYSFQKPVSGAASATKL
;
A
#
# COMPACT_ATOMS: atom_id res chain seq x y z
N MET A 1 14.79 34.95 71.05
CA MET A 1 13.82 34.29 70.14
C MET A 1 14.36 34.34 68.72
N ILE A 2 13.93 33.46 67.81
CA ILE A 2 14.48 33.19 66.45
C ILE A 2 15.46 32.00 66.43
N ARG A 3 14.94 30.79 66.63
CA ARG A 3 15.56 29.51 66.21
C ARG A 3 14.48 28.45 66.03
N THR A 4 13.65 28.57 64.99
CA THR A 4 12.71 27.50 64.63
C THR A 4 12.19 27.55 63.18
N SER A 5 12.39 28.66 62.47
CA SER A 5 11.75 28.85 61.15
C SER A 5 12.53 28.30 59.94
N LEU A 6 13.78 27.84 60.12
CA LEU A 6 14.63 27.41 58.98
C LEU A 6 14.51 25.93 58.62
N LEU A 7 13.98 25.09 59.52
CA LEU A 7 13.96 23.64 59.33
C LEU A 7 12.78 23.15 58.48
N ILE A 8 11.67 23.90 58.48
CA ILE A 8 10.42 23.52 57.77
C ILE A 8 10.50 23.86 56.27
N GLY A 9 11.28 24.87 55.88
CA GLY A 9 11.48 25.24 54.47
C GLY A 9 12.38 24.28 53.69
N ALA A 10 13.31 23.59 54.36
CA ALA A 10 14.24 22.67 53.70
C ALA A 10 13.62 21.28 53.41
N ILE A 11 12.62 20.86 54.20
CA ILE A 11 11.95 19.56 54.03
C ILE A 11 10.92 19.59 52.89
N THR A 12 10.28 20.74 52.64
CA THR A 12 9.32 20.89 51.52
C THR A 12 9.98 21.00 50.14
N LEU A 13 11.27 21.37 50.07
CA LEU A 13 12.03 21.45 48.82
C LEU A 13 12.61 20.10 48.35
N LEU A 14 12.64 19.07 49.21
CA LEU A 14 13.15 17.74 48.87
C LEU A 14 12.09 16.80 48.27
N CYS A 15 10.79 17.12 48.39
CA CYS A 15 9.70 16.27 47.89
C CYS A 15 9.25 16.59 46.45
N THR A 16 9.84 17.58 45.77
CA THR A 16 9.48 17.95 44.39
C THR A 16 10.34 17.28 43.32
N SER A 17 11.35 16.50 43.71
CA SER A 17 12.23 15.80 42.77
C SER A 17 12.01 14.29 42.77
N CYS A 18 11.04 13.83 41.98
CA CYS A 18 11.11 12.60 41.17
C CYS A 18 9.77 12.26 40.49
N SER A 19 9.05 13.26 39.97
CA SER A 19 8.03 12.98 38.95
C SER A 19 8.69 12.94 37.57
N LYS A 20 9.65 12.03 37.36
CA LYS A 20 9.91 11.55 36.00
C LYS A 20 8.67 10.75 35.62
N LYS A 21 7.66 11.45 35.09
CA LYS A 21 6.60 10.82 34.31
C LYS A 21 7.34 9.99 33.27
N GLY A 22 7.34 8.66 33.47
CA GLY A 22 7.95 7.74 32.53
C GLY A 22 7.46 8.12 31.14
N GLN A 23 8.38 8.24 30.19
CA GLN A 23 7.95 8.37 28.81
C GLN A 23 6.97 7.22 28.54
N PRO A 24 5.80 7.50 27.95
CA PRO A 24 4.86 6.44 27.65
C PRO A 24 5.60 5.39 26.83
N VAL A 25 5.73 4.18 27.38
CA VAL A 25 6.27 3.05 26.64
C VAL A 25 5.27 2.79 25.53
N GLU A 26 5.62 3.19 24.31
CA GLU A 26 4.81 2.91 23.14
C GLU A 26 4.67 1.39 23.02
N LYS A 27 3.42 0.91 23.10
CA LYS A 27 3.16 -0.52 23.07
C LYS A 27 3.56 -1.08 21.70
N PRO A 28 4.34 -2.18 21.65
CA PRO A 28 4.68 -2.83 20.40
C PRO A 28 3.42 -3.29 19.67
N ARG A 29 3.41 -3.12 18.35
CA ARG A 29 2.33 -3.51 17.45
C ARG A 29 2.87 -4.57 16.50
N PHE A 30 2.03 -5.54 16.18
CA PHE A 30 2.36 -6.64 15.28
C PHE A 30 1.45 -6.61 14.06
N THR A 31 2.02 -6.77 12.87
CA THR A 31 1.24 -6.94 11.63
C THR A 31 2.00 -7.78 10.61
N SER A 32 1.29 -8.27 9.60
CA SER A 32 1.91 -8.92 8.44
C SER A 32 2.09 -7.87 7.33
N LEU A 33 3.27 -7.91 6.70
CA LEU A 33 3.65 -7.12 5.54
C LEU A 33 3.67 -8.03 4.31
N THR A 34 2.90 -7.71 3.28
CA THR A 34 3.07 -8.31 1.95
C THR A 34 3.88 -7.37 1.08
N VAL A 35 5.05 -7.81 0.65
CA VAL A 35 5.89 -7.09 -0.32
C VAL A 35 5.78 -7.78 -1.67
N ASN A 36 5.47 -7.01 -2.71
CA ASN A 36 5.53 -7.47 -4.10
C ASN A 36 6.52 -6.61 -4.88
N THR A 37 7.28 -7.24 -5.75
CA THR A 37 8.15 -6.52 -6.69
C THR A 37 7.82 -6.86 -8.12
N ILE A 38 7.56 -5.81 -8.89
CA ILE A 38 7.26 -5.87 -10.32
C ILE A 38 8.45 -5.23 -11.03
N THR A 39 9.43 -6.05 -11.42
CA THR A 39 10.68 -5.57 -12.03
C THR A 39 10.81 -6.04 -13.46
N VAL A 40 11.58 -5.32 -14.26
CA VAL A 40 11.94 -5.73 -15.62
C VAL A 40 13.22 -6.55 -15.57
N ASP A 41 14.18 -6.11 -14.76
CA ASP A 41 15.43 -6.82 -14.55
C ASP A 41 15.26 -7.99 -13.57
N SER A 42 16.13 -8.99 -13.70
CA SER A 42 16.28 -10.02 -12.68
C SER A 42 17.20 -9.49 -11.58
N LEU A 43 16.65 -9.29 -10.39
CA LEU A 43 17.35 -8.69 -9.25
C LEU A 43 17.31 -9.63 -8.05
N LEU A 44 18.32 -9.51 -7.19
CA LEU A 44 18.34 -10.18 -5.89
C LEU A 44 18.16 -9.13 -4.80
N LEU A 45 16.94 -8.94 -4.32
CA LEU A 45 16.60 -7.81 -3.48
C LEU A 45 16.70 -8.15 -1.99
N LYS A 46 17.37 -7.28 -1.22
CA LYS A 46 17.31 -7.23 0.24
C LYS A 46 16.37 -6.09 0.64
N ILE A 47 15.49 -6.33 1.61
CA ILE A 47 14.59 -5.32 2.13
C ILE A 47 14.89 -5.12 3.62
N GLU A 48 15.07 -3.87 4.00
CA GLU A 48 15.38 -3.44 5.36
C GLU A 48 14.33 -2.45 5.84
N THR A 49 13.98 -2.52 7.13
CA THR A 49 13.07 -1.59 7.80
C THR A 49 13.77 -0.99 9.01
N ASN A 50 13.94 0.33 9.07
CA ASN A 50 14.66 1.03 10.15
C ASN A 50 16.03 0.40 10.48
N ASN A 51 16.78 0.03 9.44
CA ASN A 51 18.09 -0.64 9.51
C ASN A 51 18.08 -2.07 10.06
N ALA A 52 16.92 -2.65 10.34
CA ALA A 52 16.78 -4.09 10.59
C ALA A 52 16.49 -4.79 9.27
N THR A 53 17.09 -5.95 9.02
CA THR A 53 16.77 -6.71 7.81
C THR A 53 15.41 -7.39 7.96
N LEU A 54 14.53 -7.10 7.01
CA LEU A 54 13.21 -7.71 6.95
C LEU A 54 13.20 -8.93 6.04
N ILE A 55 13.79 -8.80 4.85
CA ILE A 55 13.92 -9.88 3.86
C ILE A 55 15.38 -9.90 3.41
N ASN A 56 16.05 -11.02 3.67
CA ASN A 56 17.47 -11.19 3.35
C ASN A 56 17.73 -11.41 1.85
N SER A 57 16.77 -11.99 1.13
CA SER A 57 16.89 -12.28 -0.29
C SER A 57 15.52 -12.48 -0.92
N MET A 58 15.25 -11.77 -2.00
CA MET A 58 14.03 -11.92 -2.79
C MET A 58 14.41 -11.82 -4.26
N VAL A 59 14.18 -12.89 -5.02
CA VAL A 59 14.52 -12.96 -6.45
C VAL A 59 13.38 -12.40 -7.28
N SER A 60 13.64 -11.37 -8.08
CA SER A 60 12.71 -10.81 -9.05
C SER A 60 13.11 -11.20 -10.49
N PRO A 61 12.22 -11.08 -11.50
CA PRO A 61 10.90 -10.42 -11.50
C PRO A 61 9.76 -11.21 -10.83
N GLY A 62 8.72 -10.50 -10.40
CA GLY A 62 7.44 -11.12 -10.00
C GLY A 62 7.40 -11.78 -8.63
N SER A 63 8.31 -11.45 -7.72
CA SER A 63 8.32 -12.01 -6.37
C SER A 63 7.29 -11.37 -5.44
N LYS A 64 6.74 -12.23 -4.57
CA LYS A 64 5.88 -11.88 -3.44
C LYS A 64 6.43 -12.53 -2.18
N VAL A 65 6.63 -11.75 -1.13
CA VAL A 65 7.05 -12.24 0.19
C VAL A 65 6.12 -11.67 1.25
N VAL A 66 5.75 -12.50 2.22
CA VAL A 66 5.03 -12.07 3.42
C VAL A 66 5.99 -12.14 4.60
N ALA A 67 6.14 -11.03 5.32
CA ALA A 67 6.98 -10.92 6.49
C ALA A 67 6.16 -10.43 7.70
N GLU A 68 6.47 -10.93 8.89
CA GLU A 68 5.88 -10.41 10.13
C GLU A 68 6.77 -9.31 10.68
N ILE A 69 6.13 -8.22 11.14
CA ILE A 69 6.84 -7.05 11.64
C ILE A 69 6.32 -6.66 13.02
N ASN A 70 7.24 -6.21 13.86
CA ASN A 70 6.97 -5.61 15.15
C ASN A 70 7.49 -4.17 15.13
N TYR A 71 6.64 -3.21 15.50
CA TYR A 71 6.97 -1.80 15.45
C TYR A 71 6.25 -1.01 16.55
N THR A 72 6.86 0.08 16.99
CA THR A 72 6.26 1.07 17.90
C THR A 72 5.72 2.27 17.12
N ASP A 73 6.57 2.83 16.24
CA ASP A 73 6.20 3.90 15.31
C ASP A 73 5.59 3.31 14.02
N PRO A 74 4.37 3.66 13.61
CA PRO A 74 3.82 3.20 12.34
C PRO A 74 4.55 3.75 11.11
N ALA A 75 5.30 4.84 11.19
CA ALA A 75 6.16 5.30 10.10
C ALA A 75 7.50 4.55 10.11
N GLN A 76 7.78 3.79 9.06
CA GLN A 76 8.95 2.92 8.98
C GLN A 76 9.74 3.22 7.72
N ARG A 77 11.03 3.52 7.87
CA ARG A 77 11.95 3.70 6.74
C ARG A 77 12.21 2.35 6.10
N VAL A 78 11.87 2.21 4.83
CA VAL A 78 12.09 1.01 4.04
C VAL A 78 13.17 1.27 3.01
N ARG A 79 14.20 0.43 3.04
CA ARG A 79 15.29 0.42 2.07
C ARG A 79 15.28 -0.88 1.30
N ILE A 80 15.42 -0.80 -0.01
CA ILE A 80 15.56 -1.95 -0.89
C ILE A 80 16.90 -1.85 -1.61
N THR A 81 17.71 -2.89 -1.51
CA THR A 81 19.05 -2.96 -2.10
C THR A 81 19.11 -4.16 -3.04
N ASP A 82 19.61 -3.97 -4.25
CA ASP A 82 20.02 -5.09 -5.09
C ASP A 82 21.35 -5.64 -4.57
N LEU A 83 21.33 -6.89 -4.10
CA LEU A 83 22.48 -7.58 -3.53
C LEU A 83 23.54 -7.91 -4.57
N HIS A 84 23.19 -7.98 -5.86
CA HIS A 84 24.19 -8.26 -6.89
C HIS A 84 25.10 -7.06 -7.13
N THR A 85 24.51 -5.86 -7.29
CA THR A 85 25.25 -4.62 -7.51
C THR A 85 25.57 -3.85 -6.21
N ASN A 86 25.00 -4.27 -5.09
CA ASN A 86 25.00 -3.55 -3.81
C ASN A 86 24.46 -2.11 -3.90
N ARG A 87 23.60 -1.85 -4.89
CA ARG A 87 22.97 -0.54 -5.13
C ARG A 87 21.65 -0.44 -4.35
N VAL A 88 21.45 0.68 -3.66
CA VAL A 88 20.14 1.02 -3.09
C VAL A 88 19.21 1.41 -4.22
N MET A 89 18.15 0.62 -4.40
CA MET A 89 17.15 0.79 -5.46
C MET A 89 15.94 1.60 -5.01
N LEU A 90 15.66 1.66 -3.71
CA LEU A 90 14.61 2.48 -3.11
C LEU A 90 14.96 2.78 -1.65
N ASP A 91 14.70 4.00 -1.20
CA ASP A 91 14.75 4.40 0.21
C ASP A 91 13.58 5.34 0.47
N THR A 92 12.53 4.85 1.15
CA THR A 92 11.27 5.57 1.35
C THR A 92 10.74 5.39 2.78
N LEU A 93 9.79 6.23 3.19
CA LEU A 93 9.00 6.03 4.40
C LEU A 93 7.66 5.38 4.04
N LEU A 94 7.33 4.27 4.71
CA LEU A 94 6.04 3.60 4.59
C LEU A 94 5.26 3.70 5.89
N GLN A 95 3.94 3.85 5.80
CA GLN A 95 3.05 3.91 6.94
C GLN A 95 2.39 2.54 7.15
N TYR A 96 2.64 1.90 8.29
CA TYR A 96 2.02 0.64 8.66
C TYR A 96 0.71 0.84 9.42
N SER A 97 -0.27 0.01 9.10
CA SER A 97 -1.57 -0.03 9.74
C SER A 97 -1.77 -1.34 10.51
N THR A 98 -2.39 -1.24 11.69
CA THR A 98 -2.88 -2.42 12.43
C THR A 98 -4.30 -2.81 12.02
N THR A 99 -5.01 -1.94 11.30
CA THR A 99 -6.42 -2.13 10.92
C THR A 99 -6.60 -2.37 9.43
N ALA A 100 -5.51 -2.25 8.66
CA ALA A 100 -5.50 -2.46 7.23
C ALA A 100 -4.36 -3.39 6.82
N ILE A 101 -4.50 -3.97 5.63
CA ILE A 101 -3.51 -4.84 5.02
C ILE A 101 -2.32 -4.01 4.59
N ASN A 102 -1.13 -4.34 5.09
CA ASN A 102 0.11 -3.70 4.68
C ASN A 102 0.65 -4.42 3.44
N LYS A 103 0.14 -4.05 2.27
CA LYS A 103 0.62 -4.54 0.98
C LYS A 103 1.35 -3.43 0.24
N PHE A 104 2.62 -3.64 -0.06
CA PHE A 104 3.45 -2.69 -0.78
C PHE A 104 3.94 -3.27 -2.08
N ASN A 105 3.69 -2.57 -3.18
CA ASN A 105 4.18 -2.92 -4.50
C ASN A 105 5.34 -1.98 -4.83
N PHE A 106 6.50 -2.55 -5.13
CA PHE A 106 7.67 -1.82 -5.61
C PHE A 106 7.85 -2.14 -7.09
N ILE A 107 7.82 -1.10 -7.92
CA ILE A 107 7.82 -1.25 -9.37
C ILE A 107 9.13 -0.73 -9.93
N GLN A 108 9.71 -1.45 -10.88
CA GLN A 108 10.79 -0.93 -11.72
C GLN A 108 10.18 -0.38 -13.02
N PRO A 109 10.19 0.95 -13.24
CA PRO A 109 9.56 1.56 -14.42
C PRO A 109 10.14 1.07 -15.75
N GLY A 110 11.41 0.70 -15.78
CA GLY A 110 12.08 0.13 -16.95
C GLY A 110 13.40 -0.53 -16.56
N ALA A 111 14.03 -1.22 -17.50
CA ALA A 111 15.34 -1.83 -17.29
C ALA A 111 16.37 -0.78 -16.83
N GLY A 112 17.15 -1.11 -15.81
CA GLY A 112 18.16 -0.26 -15.18
C GLY A 112 17.62 0.88 -14.29
N ALA A 113 16.29 1.09 -14.24
CA ALA A 113 15.69 2.13 -13.41
C ALA A 113 15.65 1.72 -11.93
N ASP A 114 15.63 2.72 -11.04
CA ASP A 114 15.38 2.51 -9.62
C ASP A 114 13.94 2.05 -9.36
N LEU A 115 13.74 1.38 -8.22
CA LEU A 115 12.42 0.97 -7.78
C LEU A 115 11.66 2.20 -7.29
N VAL A 116 10.38 2.26 -7.63
CA VAL A 116 9.45 3.24 -7.07
C VAL A 116 8.43 2.53 -6.21
N TRP A 117 8.17 3.10 -5.04
CA TRP A 117 6.96 2.78 -4.31
C TRP A 117 5.90 3.80 -4.69
N LEU A 118 4.72 3.29 -5.01
CA LEU A 118 3.55 4.11 -5.18
C LEU A 118 2.60 3.66 -4.08
N GLY A 119 2.23 4.61 -3.22
CA GLY A 119 1.27 4.36 -2.15
C GLY A 119 -0.15 4.65 -2.61
N PRO A 120 -1.16 4.13 -1.89
CA PRO A 120 -2.48 4.72 -1.97
C PRO A 120 -2.40 6.20 -1.56
N PRO A 121 -3.30 7.04 -2.05
CA PRO A 121 -3.35 8.44 -1.68
C PRO A 121 -3.72 8.55 -0.19
N VAL A 122 -3.09 9.52 0.47
CA VAL A 122 -3.32 9.79 1.89
C VAL A 122 -4.70 10.45 2.04
N ASN A 123 -5.51 9.99 3.00
CA ASN A 123 -6.84 10.52 3.35
C ASN A 123 -8.01 10.20 2.40
N GLU A 124 -8.02 9.04 1.74
CA GLU A 124 -9.21 8.63 0.97
C GLU A 124 -10.40 8.29 1.89
N THR A 125 -11.61 8.72 1.51
CA THR A 125 -12.82 8.45 2.29
C THR A 125 -13.23 6.98 2.20
N THR A 126 -13.62 6.39 3.33
CA THR A 126 -14.07 4.98 3.39
C THR A 126 -15.26 4.75 2.45
N PRO A 127 -15.28 3.66 1.66
CA PRO A 127 -16.42 3.35 0.80
C PRO A 127 -17.72 3.12 1.61
N PRO A 128 -18.90 3.34 0.99
CA PRO A 128 -20.17 2.92 1.56
C PRO A 128 -20.18 1.42 1.86
N THR A 129 -21.00 1.00 2.83
CA THR A 129 -21.16 -0.42 3.20
C THR A 129 -21.54 -1.26 1.97
N GLY A 130 -20.81 -2.35 1.74
CA GLY A 130 -21.01 -3.26 0.59
C GLY A 130 -20.37 -2.82 -0.72
N LYS A 131 -19.70 -1.66 -0.74
CA LYS A 131 -18.96 -1.18 -1.90
C LYS A 131 -17.46 -1.27 -1.66
N MET A 132 -16.72 -1.31 -2.77
CA MET A 132 -15.29 -1.04 -2.77
C MET A 132 -14.99 0.20 -3.61
N LYS A 133 -13.87 0.86 -3.30
CA LYS A 133 -13.26 1.87 -4.16
C LYS A 133 -11.98 1.28 -4.73
N ILE A 134 -11.83 1.34 -6.06
CA ILE A 134 -10.63 0.89 -6.75
C ILE A 134 -9.97 2.09 -7.40
N ALA A 135 -8.65 2.17 -7.30
CA ALA A 135 -7.83 3.04 -8.11
C ALA A 135 -6.70 2.23 -8.76
N VAL A 136 -6.27 2.69 -9.92
CA VAL A 136 -5.19 2.10 -10.72
C VAL A 136 -4.13 3.15 -11.00
N LEU A 137 -2.89 2.70 -11.09
CA LEU A 137 -1.72 3.50 -11.38
C LEU A 137 -0.77 2.65 -12.23
N TYR A 138 -0.08 3.29 -13.17
CA TYR A 138 0.96 2.63 -13.96
C TYR A 138 2.16 3.55 -14.12
N VAL A 139 3.34 2.93 -14.24
CA VAL A 139 4.62 3.66 -14.38
C VAL A 139 5.56 3.04 -15.40
N GLN A 140 5.15 1.98 -16.10
CA GLN A 140 6.06 1.29 -17.02
C GLN A 140 6.43 2.19 -18.20
N ASN A 141 7.73 2.32 -18.46
CA ASN A 141 8.29 3.17 -19.51
C ASN A 141 7.89 2.70 -20.91
N SER A 142 7.60 1.40 -21.08
CA SER A 142 7.10 0.83 -22.33
C SER A 142 5.65 1.21 -22.65
N MET A 143 4.89 1.72 -21.68
CA MET A 143 3.51 2.17 -21.89
C MET A 143 3.45 3.62 -22.39
N PRO A 144 2.39 4.02 -23.10
CA PRO A 144 2.16 5.43 -23.46
C PRO A 144 2.11 6.36 -22.24
N ASP A 145 2.35 7.65 -22.42
CA ASP A 145 2.28 8.63 -21.32
C ASP A 145 0.84 8.90 -20.84
N GLU A 146 -0.14 8.57 -21.67
CA GLU A 146 -1.56 8.62 -21.32
C GLU A 146 -2.31 7.46 -21.97
N VAL A 147 -3.14 6.78 -21.19
CA VAL A 147 -3.97 5.65 -21.62
C VAL A 147 -5.44 5.95 -21.35
N LYS A 148 -6.33 5.35 -22.14
CA LYS A 148 -7.77 5.36 -21.86
C LYS A 148 -8.12 4.12 -21.05
N VAL A 149 -8.65 4.33 -19.85
CA VAL A 149 -9.16 3.25 -19.01
C VAL A 149 -10.67 3.20 -19.16
N VAL A 150 -11.20 2.01 -19.45
CA VAL A 150 -12.63 1.72 -19.48
C VAL A 150 -12.94 0.80 -18.31
N VAL A 151 -13.86 1.24 -17.46
CA VAL A 151 -14.41 0.44 -16.37
C VAL A 151 -15.60 -0.31 -16.93
N GLU A 152 -15.52 -1.64 -16.93
CA GLU A 152 -16.61 -2.53 -17.26
C GLU A 152 -17.14 -3.20 -15.99
N ASN A 153 -18.43 -3.50 -15.96
CA ASN A 153 -19.07 -4.21 -14.88
C ASN A 153 -19.83 -5.40 -15.45
N SER A 154 -19.69 -6.57 -14.82
CA SER A 154 -20.45 -7.75 -15.24
C SER A 154 -21.96 -7.47 -15.05
N GLU A 155 -22.80 -7.81 -16.00
CA GLU A 155 -24.24 -7.54 -15.95
C GLU A 155 -24.96 -8.43 -14.94
N SER A 156 -24.69 -9.74 -14.97
CA SER A 156 -25.28 -10.75 -14.08
C SER A 156 -24.54 -10.94 -12.77
N GLY A 157 -23.28 -10.51 -12.66
CA GLY A 157 -22.40 -10.82 -11.51
C GLY A 157 -21.84 -12.24 -11.52
N GLN A 158 -22.38 -13.13 -12.35
CA GLN A 158 -22.10 -14.57 -12.34
C GLN A 158 -21.14 -14.97 -13.47
N SER A 159 -21.22 -14.31 -14.62
CA SER A 159 -20.43 -14.65 -15.81
C SER A 159 -19.15 -13.80 -15.94
N ASN A 160 -18.15 -14.36 -16.62
CA ASN A 160 -16.94 -13.66 -17.03
C ASN A 160 -17.03 -13.10 -18.46
N LEU A 161 -18.19 -13.23 -19.10
CA LEU A 161 -18.42 -12.92 -20.51
C LEU A 161 -19.41 -11.76 -20.73
N ASP A 162 -20.18 -11.40 -19.71
CA ASP A 162 -21.26 -10.42 -19.80
C ASP A 162 -20.84 -9.08 -19.18
N TYR A 163 -19.88 -8.40 -19.79
CA TYR A 163 -19.38 -7.12 -19.30
C TYR A 163 -19.93 -5.96 -20.13
N ALA A 164 -20.46 -4.94 -19.43
CA ALA A 164 -20.88 -3.69 -20.05
C ALA A 164 -20.02 -2.52 -19.54
N PRO A 165 -19.63 -1.57 -20.42
CA PRO A 165 -18.98 -0.33 -19.99
C PRO A 165 -19.85 0.44 -19.01
N ALA A 166 -19.25 0.88 -17.91
CA ALA A 166 -19.91 1.66 -16.86
C ALA A 166 -19.29 3.07 -16.71
N ASP A 167 -18.00 3.20 -16.98
CA ASP A 167 -17.28 4.48 -16.89
C ASP A 167 -16.02 4.46 -17.77
N SER A 168 -15.43 5.62 -18.04
CA SER A 168 -14.11 5.71 -18.63
C SER A 168 -13.40 7.02 -18.31
N PHE A 169 -12.08 6.97 -18.20
CA PHE A 169 -11.25 8.14 -17.94
C PHE A 169 -9.89 8.03 -18.66
N LEU A 170 -9.23 9.16 -18.82
CA LEU A 170 -7.83 9.22 -19.26
C LEU A 170 -6.92 9.15 -18.04
N LEU A 171 -5.87 8.35 -18.12
CA LEU A 171 -4.91 8.14 -17.05
C LEU A 171 -3.49 8.44 -17.53
N LYS A 172 -2.86 9.43 -16.90
CA LYS A 172 -1.47 9.78 -17.14
C LYS A 172 -0.53 8.84 -16.41
N LYS A 173 0.61 8.53 -17.01
CA LYS A 173 1.68 7.71 -16.42
C LYS A 173 2.16 8.36 -15.12
N GLY A 174 2.31 7.56 -14.06
CA GLY A 174 2.69 8.01 -12.73
C GLY A 174 1.59 8.73 -11.95
N HIS A 175 0.40 8.91 -12.53
CA HIS A 175 -0.74 9.51 -11.83
C HIS A 175 -1.72 8.44 -11.37
N LEU A 176 -2.18 8.57 -10.13
CA LEU A 176 -3.22 7.71 -9.60
C LEU A 176 -4.55 8.06 -10.27
N SER A 177 -5.31 7.04 -10.69
CA SER A 177 -6.64 7.25 -11.22
C SER A 177 -7.59 7.83 -10.16
N PRO A 178 -8.68 8.47 -10.59
CA PRO A 178 -9.84 8.63 -9.71
C PRO A 178 -10.25 7.27 -9.14
N PHE A 179 -10.83 7.29 -7.94
CA PHE A 179 -11.48 6.11 -7.39
C PHE A 179 -12.78 5.84 -8.11
N PHE A 180 -12.94 4.63 -8.61
CA PHE A 180 -14.19 4.17 -9.20
C PHE A 180 -14.84 3.09 -8.31
N PRO A 181 -16.18 2.98 -8.33
CA PRO A 181 -16.88 2.01 -7.50
C PRO A 181 -16.67 0.59 -8.03
N GLY A 182 -16.41 -0.34 -7.13
CA GLY A 182 -16.62 -1.76 -7.32
C GLY A 182 -17.55 -2.32 -6.24
N TRP A 183 -17.69 -3.64 -6.17
CA TRP A 183 -18.50 -4.27 -5.13
C TRP A 183 -17.70 -5.12 -4.12
N ALA A 184 -18.08 -5.02 -2.85
CA ALA A 184 -17.55 -5.82 -1.75
C ALA A 184 -18.67 -6.69 -1.13
N GLY A 185 -18.92 -7.89 -1.67
CA GLY A 185 -20.01 -8.77 -1.21
C GLY A 185 -20.30 -9.95 -2.16
N PRO A 186 -21.18 -10.91 -1.78
CA PRO A 186 -21.10 -12.27 -2.32
C PRO A 186 -21.42 -12.42 -3.81
N VAL A 187 -22.34 -11.67 -4.41
CA VAL A 187 -22.38 -11.42 -5.88
C VAL A 187 -23.23 -10.17 -6.19
N PRO A 188 -22.61 -9.06 -6.56
CA PRO A 188 -23.06 -8.28 -7.73
C PRO A 188 -21.89 -7.57 -8.47
N LYS A 189 -22.13 -7.35 -9.76
CA LYS A 189 -21.29 -6.69 -10.78
C LYS A 189 -19.79 -6.68 -10.48
N LYS A 190 -19.09 -7.72 -10.95
CA LYS A 190 -17.63 -7.82 -10.94
C LYS A 190 -17.05 -6.68 -11.79
N PRO A 191 -16.17 -5.83 -11.25
CA PRO A 191 -15.51 -4.82 -12.05
C PRO A 191 -14.38 -5.43 -12.88
N ARG A 192 -14.18 -4.90 -14.08
CA ARG A 192 -13.07 -5.19 -14.98
C ARG A 192 -12.55 -3.88 -15.53
N LEU A 193 -11.24 -3.76 -15.72
CA LEU A 193 -10.64 -2.64 -16.42
C LEU A 193 -10.07 -3.10 -17.74
N LYS A 194 -10.38 -2.35 -18.80
CA LYS A 194 -9.66 -2.45 -20.07
C LYS A 194 -8.90 -1.17 -20.30
N VAL A 195 -7.60 -1.32 -20.52
CA VAL A 195 -6.69 -0.20 -20.76
C VAL A 195 -6.35 -0.18 -22.22
N TYR A 196 -6.62 0.95 -22.87
CA TYR A 196 -6.38 1.17 -24.28
C TYR A 196 -5.37 2.29 -24.49
N THR A 197 -4.73 2.31 -25.66
CA THR A 197 -4.04 3.52 -26.13
C THR A 197 -5.02 4.69 -26.20
N SER A 198 -4.54 5.89 -25.87
CA SER A 198 -5.34 7.12 -25.94
C SER A 198 -5.56 7.63 -27.36
N ASN A 199 -4.78 7.14 -28.34
CA ASN A 199 -4.87 7.51 -29.74
C ASN A 199 -6.12 6.92 -30.45
N ALA A 200 -6.37 7.37 -31.68
CA ALA A 200 -7.54 6.97 -32.47
C ALA A 200 -7.64 5.45 -32.70
N ALA A 201 -6.51 4.73 -32.71
CA ALA A 201 -6.48 3.28 -32.92
C ALA A 201 -7.05 2.49 -31.72
N ARG A 202 -7.06 3.06 -30.51
CA ARG A 202 -7.58 2.45 -29.27
C ARG A 202 -7.20 0.99 -29.10
N THR A 203 -5.91 0.68 -29.27
CA THR A 203 -5.38 -0.67 -29.12
C THR A 203 -5.46 -1.09 -27.66
N LEU A 204 -5.97 -2.29 -27.38
CA LEU A 204 -6.00 -2.85 -26.03
C LEU A 204 -4.57 -3.15 -25.57
N ILE A 205 -4.16 -2.55 -24.46
CA ILE A 205 -2.83 -2.70 -23.84
C ILE A 205 -2.91 -3.70 -22.69
N ALA A 206 -3.96 -3.61 -21.88
CA ALA A 206 -4.12 -4.47 -20.71
C ALA A 206 -5.59 -4.76 -20.42
N ASP A 207 -5.82 -5.95 -19.87
CA ASP A 207 -7.14 -6.43 -19.50
C ASP A 207 -7.08 -7.01 -18.08
N LEU A 208 -7.82 -6.38 -17.18
CA LEU A 208 -7.64 -6.52 -15.73
C LEU A 208 -8.99 -6.93 -15.13
N SER A 209 -9.15 -8.22 -14.85
CA SER A 209 -10.39 -8.78 -14.29
C SER A 209 -10.40 -8.74 -12.75
N SER A 210 -11.60 -8.88 -12.16
CA SER A 210 -11.83 -8.69 -10.72
C SER A 210 -10.99 -9.56 -9.78
N ASN A 211 -10.60 -10.75 -10.23
CA ASN A 211 -9.69 -11.65 -9.51
C ASN A 211 -8.26 -11.11 -9.43
N LEU A 212 -7.83 -10.29 -10.40
CA LEU A 212 -6.47 -9.77 -10.48
C LEU A 212 -6.24 -8.52 -9.63
N PHE A 213 -7.28 -7.87 -9.09
CA PHE A 213 -7.10 -6.70 -8.19
C PHE A 213 -6.34 -7.05 -6.91
N TYR A 214 -6.23 -8.34 -6.57
CA TYR A 214 -5.45 -8.82 -5.42
C TYR A 214 -4.03 -9.25 -5.78
N ASP A 215 -3.69 -9.31 -7.06
CA ASP A 215 -2.39 -9.76 -7.55
C ASP A 215 -1.58 -8.61 -8.14
N ALA A 216 -0.27 -8.80 -8.22
CA ALA A 216 0.62 -7.89 -8.91
C ALA A 216 0.44 -8.11 -10.42
N ILE A 217 0.13 -7.04 -11.16
CA ILE A 217 0.02 -7.08 -12.62
C ILE A 217 1.18 -6.29 -13.19
N GLU A 218 1.83 -6.81 -14.23
CA GLU A 218 2.96 -6.14 -14.85
C GLU A 218 2.60 -4.71 -15.25
N GLY A 219 3.42 -3.75 -14.81
CA GLY A 219 3.24 -2.33 -15.12
C GLY A 219 2.15 -1.59 -14.34
N PHE A 220 1.26 -2.30 -13.62
CA PHE A 220 0.14 -1.69 -12.90
C PHE A 220 0.16 -1.96 -11.39
N SER A 221 -0.25 -0.96 -10.61
CA SER A 221 -0.60 -1.09 -9.19
C SER A 221 -2.07 -0.78 -8.96
N PHE A 222 -2.69 -1.57 -8.09
CA PHE A 222 -4.09 -1.41 -7.69
C PHE A 222 -4.20 -1.12 -6.21
N TYR A 223 -5.10 -0.21 -5.89
CA TYR A 223 -5.50 0.09 -4.52
C TYR A 223 -6.98 -0.15 -4.42
N SER A 224 -7.37 -1.03 -3.49
CA SER A 224 -8.77 -1.28 -3.19
C SER A 224 -9.06 -1.04 -1.72
N PHE A 225 -10.07 -0.23 -1.46
CA PHE A 225 -10.63 -0.04 -0.13
C PHE A 225 -11.99 -0.71 -0.08
N GLN A 226 -12.26 -1.50 0.97
CA GLN A 226 -13.51 -2.24 1.12
C GLN A 226 -14.13 -1.96 2.48
N LYS A 227 -15.46 -1.83 2.52
CA LYS A 227 -16.23 -1.81 3.78
C LYS A 227 -17.22 -2.97 3.74
N PRO A 228 -16.99 -4.06 4.50
CA PRO A 228 -17.85 -5.24 4.46
C PRO A 228 -19.28 -4.91 4.89
N VAL A 229 -20.26 -5.56 4.25
CA VAL A 229 -21.66 -5.59 4.70
C VAL A 229 -21.68 -6.42 5.98
N SER A 230 -21.96 -5.79 7.12
CA SER A 230 -21.63 -6.31 8.44
C SER A 230 -22.14 -7.72 8.76
N GLY A 231 -21.24 -8.51 9.34
CA GLY A 231 -21.47 -9.37 10.50
C GLY A 231 -20.16 -9.38 11.30
N ALA A 232 -20.08 -8.57 12.36
CA ALA A 232 -18.86 -8.16 13.08
C ALA A 232 -17.85 -7.36 12.23
N ALA A 233 -17.15 -6.42 12.86
CA ALA A 233 -15.92 -5.86 12.31
C ALA A 233 -14.87 -6.98 12.25
N SER A 234 -14.94 -7.81 11.21
CA SER A 234 -13.86 -8.70 10.82
C SER A 234 -12.92 -7.88 9.94
N ALA A 235 -11.74 -7.55 10.46
CA ALA A 235 -10.60 -7.29 9.60
C ALA A 235 -10.27 -8.62 8.88
N THR A 236 -10.92 -8.89 7.75
CA THR A 236 -10.51 -10.01 6.92
C THR A 236 -9.26 -9.58 6.17
N LYS A 237 -8.15 -10.14 6.65
CA LYS A 237 -6.81 -10.20 6.05
C LYS A 237 -6.93 -10.57 4.56
N LEU A 238 -6.38 -9.72 3.70
CA LEU A 238 -5.86 -10.09 2.38
C LEU A 238 -4.33 -9.96 2.42
#